data_AF-A0A7S2UKV3-F1
#
_entry.id   AF-A0A7S2UKV3-F1
#
_cell.length_a   1.000
_cell.length_b   1.000
_cell.length_c   1.000
_cell.angle_alpha   90.00
_cell.angle_beta   90.00
_cell.angle_gamma   90.00
#
_symmetry.space_group_name_H-M   'P 1'
#
loop_
_entity.id
_entity.type
_entity.pdbx_description
1 polymer ?
#
loop_
_entity_poly.entity_id
_entity_poly.type
_entity_poly.pdbx_seq_one_letter_code
_entity_poly.pdbx_strand_id
1 'polypeptide(L)'
;MVQHGKNKKRRAGRTGKTKLKNRSYAKFKPVEIVDGVIRKNWDFNKSPSVNLESMGLVSRPNNDIETRVAPSKVKPIGTPVELFDVPESDVIPKKTKSQIMLPVSIEKQRFIVKCMAKYGDDYKAMSRDTKVNDLQETANVLRKLGARFLLLSPEQERVEIPDKIKHLMASGSAGK
;
A
#
# COMPACT_ATOMS: atom_id res chain seq x y z
N MET A 1 -59.53 4.85 -32.38
CA MET A 1 -58.74 5.04 -31.14
C MET A 1 -57.86 3.82 -30.93
N VAL A 2 -56.55 3.92 -31.17
CA VAL A 2 -55.60 2.83 -30.91
C VAL A 2 -54.74 3.24 -29.73
N GLN A 3 -55.01 2.65 -28.55
CA GLN A 3 -54.19 2.87 -27.37
C GLN A 3 -52.80 2.26 -27.59
N HIS A 4 -51.81 3.11 -27.81
CA HIS A 4 -50.41 2.69 -27.85
C HIS A 4 -49.96 2.42 -26.41
N GLY A 5 -49.87 1.13 -26.06
CA GLY A 5 -49.34 0.67 -24.78
C GLY A 5 -47.94 1.24 -24.53
N LYS A 6 -47.80 2.01 -23.46
CA LYS A 6 -46.56 2.61 -22.96
C LYS A 6 -45.62 1.55 -22.39
N ASN A 7 -45.06 0.67 -23.20
CA ASN A 7 -43.91 -0.14 -22.79
C ASN A 7 -42.62 0.59 -23.16
N LYS A 8 -42.31 1.59 -22.33
CA LYS A 8 -41.01 2.23 -22.25
C LYS A 8 -39.98 1.11 -22.07
N LYS A 9 -39.24 0.76 -23.14
CA LYS A 9 -38.10 -0.15 -23.08
C LYS A 9 -37.14 0.39 -22.01
N ARG A 10 -37.23 -0.15 -20.79
CA ARG A 10 -36.25 0.14 -19.74
C ARG A 10 -34.93 -0.36 -20.31
N ARG A 11 -33.98 0.55 -20.52
CA ARG A 11 -32.59 0.25 -20.88
C ARG A 11 -32.12 -0.94 -20.05
N ALA A 12 -32.08 -2.11 -20.65
CA ALA A 12 -31.46 -3.29 -20.09
C ALA A 12 -29.93 -3.15 -20.20
N GLY A 13 -29.39 -2.06 -19.66
CA GLY A 13 -27.95 -1.82 -19.48
C GLY A 13 -27.43 -2.46 -18.19
N ARG A 14 -28.11 -3.48 -17.67
CA ARG A 14 -27.71 -4.22 -16.46
C ARG A 14 -28.00 -5.73 -16.54
N THR A 15 -28.32 -6.25 -17.71
CA THR A 15 -28.38 -7.70 -18.01
C THR A 15 -27.05 -8.11 -18.66
N GLY A 16 -25.96 -7.92 -17.93
CA GLY A 16 -24.61 -8.10 -18.48
C GLY A 16 -23.47 -7.96 -17.47
N LYS A 17 -23.76 -7.60 -16.21
CA LYS A 17 -22.92 -8.08 -15.11
C LYS A 17 -23.37 -9.50 -14.85
N THR A 18 -22.77 -10.46 -15.54
CA THR A 18 -22.70 -11.84 -15.05
C THR A 18 -22.52 -11.73 -13.54
N LYS A 19 -23.45 -12.29 -12.74
CA LYS A 19 -23.21 -12.42 -11.30
C LYS A 19 -21.85 -13.11 -11.22
N LEU A 20 -20.80 -12.38 -10.83
CA LEU A 20 -19.49 -12.99 -10.62
C LEU A 20 -19.79 -14.16 -9.69
N LYS A 21 -19.56 -15.39 -10.17
CA LYS A 21 -19.71 -16.58 -9.32
C LYS A 21 -18.94 -16.23 -8.06
N ASN A 22 -19.64 -16.20 -6.93
CA ASN A 22 -19.07 -15.77 -5.66
C ASN A 22 -17.70 -16.44 -5.55
N ARG A 23 -16.62 -15.66 -5.59
CA ARG A 23 -15.25 -16.16 -5.40
C ARG A 23 -15.06 -16.50 -3.92
N SER A 24 -16.05 -17.15 -3.28
CA SER A 24 -15.94 -17.67 -1.92
C SER A 24 -14.77 -18.64 -1.85
N TYR A 25 -14.47 -19.35 -2.94
CA TYR A 25 -13.28 -20.19 -3.05
C TYR A 25 -11.96 -19.40 -2.95
N ALA A 26 -11.93 -18.13 -3.35
CA ALA A 26 -10.74 -17.28 -3.20
C ALA A 26 -10.57 -16.72 -1.78
N LYS A 27 -11.65 -16.67 -0.97
CA LYS A 27 -11.57 -16.26 0.45
C LYS A 27 -10.97 -17.35 1.34
N PHE A 28 -10.93 -18.60 0.88
CA PHE A 28 -10.43 -19.74 1.65
C PHE A 28 -9.37 -20.50 0.85
N LYS A 29 -8.27 -19.82 0.48
CA LYS A 29 -7.05 -20.60 0.19
C LYS A 29 -6.72 -21.38 1.47
N PRO A 30 -6.51 -22.70 1.40
CA PRO A 30 -6.14 -23.46 2.57
C PRO A 30 -4.84 -22.89 3.14
N VAL A 31 -4.79 -22.75 4.46
CA VAL A 31 -3.58 -22.26 5.14
C VAL A 31 -2.49 -23.31 4.93
N GLU A 32 -1.35 -22.90 4.41
CA GLU A 32 -0.18 -23.74 4.30
C GLU A 32 0.47 -23.87 5.69
N ILE A 33 0.11 -24.93 6.41
CA ILE A 33 0.63 -25.19 7.76
C ILE A 33 1.91 -26.01 7.61
N VAL A 34 3.06 -25.40 7.86
CA VAL A 34 4.38 -26.04 7.74
C VAL A 34 4.56 -27.13 8.79
N ASP A 35 4.18 -26.83 10.04
CA ASP A 35 4.38 -27.74 11.16
C ASP A 35 3.46 -28.96 11.11
N GLY A 36 4.03 -30.14 11.38
CA GLY A 36 3.33 -31.41 11.29
C GLY A 36 2.31 -31.63 12.41
N VAL A 37 2.55 -31.08 13.60
CA VAL A 37 1.65 -31.22 14.76
C VAL A 37 0.42 -30.34 14.56
N ILE A 38 0.63 -29.06 14.22
CA ILE A 38 -0.48 -28.13 13.94
C ILE A 38 -1.34 -28.67 12.79
N ARG A 39 -0.72 -29.22 11.73
CA ARG A 39 -1.45 -29.75 10.58
C ARG A 39 -2.36 -30.91 10.93
N LYS A 40 -1.94 -31.81 11.84
CA LYS A 40 -2.75 -32.95 12.30
C LYS A 40 -3.98 -32.49 13.10
N ASN A 41 -3.83 -31.42 13.88
CA ASN A 41 -4.88 -30.92 14.76
C ASN A 41 -5.75 -29.85 14.09
N TRP A 42 -5.46 -29.46 12.84
CA TRP A 42 -6.18 -28.40 12.12
C TRP A 42 -7.37 -28.93 11.32
N ASP A 43 -8.57 -28.47 11.65
CA ASP A 43 -9.80 -28.84 10.95
C ASP A 43 -10.12 -27.85 9.82
N PHE A 44 -10.09 -28.29 8.56
CA PHE A 44 -10.33 -27.43 7.40
C PHE A 44 -11.78 -26.94 7.27
N ASN A 45 -12.74 -27.56 7.96
CA ASN A 45 -14.14 -27.13 7.96
C ASN A 45 -14.44 -26.02 8.96
N LYS A 46 -13.50 -25.75 9.88
CA LYS A 46 -13.63 -24.73 10.91
C LYS A 46 -12.86 -23.48 10.53
N SER A 47 -13.33 -22.35 11.04
CA SER A 47 -12.60 -21.08 10.90
C SER A 47 -11.27 -21.13 11.66
N PRO A 48 -10.22 -20.41 11.21
CA PRO A 48 -8.93 -20.36 11.89
C PRO A 48 -9.01 -19.99 13.37
N SER A 49 -9.95 -19.12 13.79
CA SER A 49 -10.10 -18.75 15.20
C SER A 49 -10.53 -19.93 16.07
N VAL A 50 -11.52 -20.69 15.62
CA VAL A 50 -12.01 -21.89 16.31
C VAL A 50 -10.94 -22.98 16.36
N ASN A 51 -10.14 -23.13 15.30
CA ASN A 51 -9.02 -24.07 15.30
C ASN A 51 -7.96 -23.67 16.32
N LEU A 52 -7.58 -22.39 16.37
CA LEU A 52 -6.64 -21.90 17.36
C LEU A 52 -7.18 -22.10 18.78
N GLU A 53 -8.45 -21.78 19.04
CA GLU A 53 -9.09 -22.02 20.34
C GLU A 53 -9.08 -23.50 20.74
N SER A 54 -9.34 -24.41 19.79
CA SER A 54 -9.28 -25.86 20.05
C SER A 54 -7.87 -26.37 20.37
N MET A 55 -6.84 -25.64 19.92
CA MET A 55 -5.43 -25.89 20.27
C MET A 55 -4.99 -25.14 21.52
N GLY A 56 -5.88 -24.37 22.17
CA GLY A 56 -5.55 -23.52 23.33
C GLY A 56 -4.79 -22.23 22.96
N LEU A 57 -4.86 -21.81 21.70
CA LEU A 57 -4.19 -20.62 21.17
C LEU A 57 -5.18 -19.46 20.99
N VAL A 58 -4.67 -18.24 21.15
CA VAL A 58 -5.47 -17.02 20.97
C VAL A 58 -5.42 -16.56 19.52
N SER A 59 -6.59 -16.33 18.92
CA SER A 59 -6.69 -15.91 17.51
C SER A 59 -6.32 -14.44 17.27
N ARG A 60 -6.46 -13.58 18.28
CA ARG A 60 -6.15 -12.14 18.22
C ARG A 60 -5.36 -11.68 19.45
N PRO A 61 -4.05 -11.92 19.50
CA PRO A 61 -3.22 -11.65 20.69
C PRO A 61 -3.16 -10.16 21.07
N ASN A 62 -3.42 -9.25 20.12
CA ASN A 62 -3.33 -7.81 20.30
C ASN A 62 -4.68 -7.12 20.49
N ASN A 63 -5.80 -7.84 20.47
CA ASN A 63 -7.11 -7.23 20.65
C ASN A 63 -7.38 -6.84 22.12
N ASP A 64 -6.74 -7.54 23.05
CA ASP A 64 -6.90 -7.33 24.50
C ASP A 64 -5.81 -6.43 25.10
N ILE A 65 -5.12 -5.62 24.28
CA ILE A 65 -4.10 -4.69 24.79
C ILE A 65 -4.70 -3.71 25.82
N GLU A 66 -5.96 -3.32 25.66
CA GLU A 66 -6.65 -2.40 26.57
C GLU A 66 -7.16 -3.09 27.86
N THR A 67 -7.33 -4.42 27.85
CA THR A 67 -7.73 -5.22 29.03
C THR A 67 -6.54 -5.83 29.76
N ARG A 68 -5.30 -5.52 29.35
CA ARG A 68 -4.07 -5.88 30.08
C ARG A 68 -4.09 -5.22 31.45
N VAL A 69 -4.62 -5.92 32.44
CA VAL A 69 -4.27 -5.71 33.84
C VAL A 69 -2.76 -5.85 33.92
N ALA A 70 -2.11 -4.88 34.57
CA ALA A 70 -0.66 -4.83 34.74
C ALA A 70 -0.09 -6.23 35.09
N PRO A 71 1.10 -6.59 34.59
CA PRO A 71 1.66 -7.91 34.82
C PRO A 71 1.64 -8.22 36.32
N SER A 72 0.96 -9.28 36.71
CA SER A 72 1.05 -9.81 38.07
C SER A 72 2.52 -10.01 38.37
N LYS A 73 3.03 -9.42 39.46
CA LYS A 73 4.42 -9.57 39.90
C LYS A 73 4.69 -11.03 40.25
N VAL A 74 4.99 -11.85 39.26
CA VAL A 74 5.46 -13.22 39.49
C VAL A 74 6.93 -13.10 39.88
N LYS A 75 7.28 -13.58 41.08
CA LYS A 75 8.67 -13.62 41.53
C LYS A 75 9.42 -14.64 40.67
N PRO A 76 10.56 -14.30 40.03
CA PRO A 76 11.32 -15.27 39.27
C PRO A 76 11.90 -16.34 40.21
N ILE A 77 11.62 -17.61 39.92
CA ILE A 77 12.26 -18.79 40.52
C ILE A 77 13.45 -19.13 39.61
N GLY A 78 14.67 -18.77 40.02
CA GLY A 78 15.89 -19.15 39.32
C GLY A 78 17.06 -18.19 39.52
N THR A 79 18.28 -18.74 39.54
CA THR A 79 19.53 -17.97 39.49
C THR A 79 19.64 -17.27 38.13
N PRO A 80 20.04 -15.99 38.09
CA PRO A 80 20.11 -15.23 36.86
C PRO A 80 21.12 -15.89 35.91
N VAL A 81 20.65 -16.32 34.74
CA VAL A 81 21.51 -16.60 33.60
C VAL A 81 22.14 -15.27 33.22
N GLU A 82 23.47 -15.19 33.24
CA GLU A 82 24.19 -14.01 32.74
C GLU A 82 23.82 -13.83 31.27
N LEU A 83 22.96 -12.84 31.01
CA LEU A 83 22.65 -12.42 29.65
C LEU A 83 23.93 -11.78 29.11
N PHE A 84 24.59 -12.46 28.17
CA PHE A 84 25.67 -11.86 27.41
C PHE A 84 25.08 -10.80 26.48
N ASP A 85 25.61 -9.57 26.55
CA ASP A 85 25.33 -8.53 25.57
C ASP A 85 25.91 -8.96 24.23
N VAL A 86 25.06 -9.47 23.34
CA VAL A 86 25.42 -9.66 21.93
C VAL A 86 25.54 -8.26 21.34
N PRO A 87 26.72 -7.83 20.86
CA PRO A 87 26.85 -6.53 20.24
C PRO A 87 25.89 -6.43 19.05
N GLU A 88 25.11 -5.34 18.99
CA GLU A 88 24.10 -5.08 17.96
C GLU A 88 24.70 -4.95 16.52
N SER A 89 26.01 -5.13 16.36
CA SER A 89 26.79 -4.68 15.20
C SER A 89 26.94 -5.68 14.05
N ASP A 90 26.60 -6.95 14.21
CA ASP A 90 26.84 -7.96 13.15
C ASP A 90 25.65 -8.20 12.23
N VAL A 91 24.50 -7.56 12.50
CA VAL A 91 23.34 -7.58 11.62
C VAL A 91 23.19 -6.20 11.00
N ILE A 92 23.92 -5.93 9.92
CA ILE A 92 23.62 -4.76 9.08
C ILE A 92 22.14 -4.89 8.68
N PRO A 93 21.24 -4.01 9.13
CA PRO A 93 19.84 -4.10 8.76
C PRO A 93 19.79 -3.96 7.25
N LYS A 94 19.48 -5.06 6.54
CA LYS A 94 19.31 -5.03 5.10
C LYS A 94 18.27 -3.95 4.81
N LYS A 95 18.67 -2.91 4.07
CA LYS A 95 17.74 -1.84 3.67
C LYS A 95 16.49 -2.49 3.09
N THR A 96 15.32 -2.06 3.56
CA THR A 96 14.06 -2.59 3.04
C THR A 96 13.93 -2.25 1.56
N LYS A 97 13.15 -3.02 0.79
CA LYS A 97 12.95 -2.76 -0.65
C LYS A 97 12.53 -1.31 -0.94
N SER A 98 11.73 -0.71 -0.05
CA SER A 98 11.31 0.71 -0.14
C SER A 98 12.45 1.70 0.11
N GLN A 99 13.44 1.35 0.91
CA GLN A 99 14.65 2.17 1.12
C GLN A 99 15.64 2.02 -0.05
N ILE A 100 15.58 0.92 -0.80
CA ILE A 100 16.43 0.66 -1.98
C ILE A 100 15.83 1.34 -3.24
N MET A 101 14.50 1.32 -3.39
CA MET A 101 13.83 1.89 -4.56
C MET A 101 13.77 3.42 -4.46
N LEU A 102 13.94 4.11 -5.60
CA LEU A 102 13.71 5.55 -5.65
C LEU A 102 12.22 5.86 -5.42
N PRO A 103 11.88 6.95 -4.71
CA PRO A 103 10.49 7.36 -4.51
C PRO A 103 9.72 7.62 -5.81
N VAL A 104 10.43 8.07 -6.85
CA VAL A 104 9.92 8.28 -8.21
C VAL A 104 10.88 7.63 -9.20
N SER A 105 10.37 6.79 -10.10
CA SER A 105 11.18 6.14 -11.14
C SER A 105 11.78 7.16 -12.10
N ILE A 106 12.94 6.84 -12.68
CA ILE A 106 13.69 7.74 -13.58
C ILE A 106 12.83 8.20 -14.77
N GLU A 107 12.08 7.28 -15.37
CA GLU A 107 11.17 7.60 -16.48
C GLU A 107 10.07 8.59 -16.07
N LYS A 108 9.49 8.41 -14.88
CA LYS A 108 8.48 9.31 -14.35
C LYS A 108 9.08 10.68 -13.98
N GLN A 109 10.33 10.75 -13.54
CA GLN A 109 11.06 12.01 -13.35
C GLN A 109 11.25 12.75 -14.69
N ARG A 110 11.74 12.06 -15.74
CA ARG A 110 11.89 12.67 -17.08
C ARG A 110 10.57 13.18 -17.64
N PHE A 111 9.52 12.39 -17.46
CA PHE A 111 8.17 12.73 -17.90
C PHE A 111 7.63 13.98 -17.18
N ILE A 112 7.71 14.05 -15.85
CA ILE A 112 7.18 15.19 -15.11
C ILE A 112 8.01 16.45 -15.36
N VAL A 113 9.33 16.34 -15.52
CA VAL A 113 10.21 17.45 -15.91
C VAL A 113 9.79 18.03 -17.27
N LYS A 114 9.59 17.18 -18.29
CA LYS A 114 9.10 17.60 -19.61
C LYS A 114 7.78 18.38 -19.49
N CYS A 115 6.87 17.90 -18.65
CA CYS A 115 5.56 18.51 -18.44
C CYS A 115 5.64 19.85 -17.70
N MET A 116 6.38 19.90 -16.60
CA MET A 116 6.53 21.10 -15.77
C MET A 116 7.39 22.17 -16.47
N ALA A 117 8.29 21.80 -17.39
CA ALA A 117 9.09 22.77 -18.15
C ALA A 117 8.20 23.74 -18.94
N LYS A 118 7.10 23.23 -19.51
CA LYS A 118 6.14 24.03 -20.27
C LYS A 118 5.15 24.75 -19.36
N TYR A 119 4.47 24.01 -18.48
CA TYR A 119 3.29 24.48 -17.75
C TYR A 119 3.55 24.89 -16.29
N GLY A 120 4.70 24.55 -15.70
CA GLY A 120 4.96 24.76 -14.27
C GLY A 120 3.98 23.96 -13.41
N ASP A 121 3.24 24.67 -12.56
CA ASP A 121 2.28 24.10 -11.60
C ASP A 121 0.84 23.95 -12.12
N ASP A 122 0.55 24.37 -13.36
CA ASP A 122 -0.80 24.19 -13.92
C ASP A 122 -1.01 22.76 -14.43
N TYR A 123 -1.37 21.87 -13.51
CA TYR A 123 -1.67 20.47 -13.79
C TYR A 123 -2.92 20.28 -14.68
N LYS A 124 -3.84 21.25 -14.73
CA LYS A 124 -5.06 21.14 -15.54
C LYS A 124 -4.74 21.40 -17.00
N ALA A 125 -3.96 22.44 -17.29
CA ALA A 125 -3.43 22.69 -18.63
C ALA A 125 -2.52 21.55 -19.11
N MET A 126 -1.63 21.08 -18.23
CA MET A 126 -0.72 19.96 -18.51
C MET A 126 -1.47 18.67 -18.90
N SER A 127 -2.57 18.35 -18.21
CA SER A 127 -3.36 17.16 -18.52
C SER A 127 -4.02 17.18 -19.90
N ARG A 128 -4.28 18.37 -20.45
CA ARG A 128 -4.95 18.55 -21.75
C ARG A 128 -3.98 18.55 -22.93
N ASP A 129 -2.69 18.78 -22.69
CA ASP A 129 -1.68 18.79 -23.74
C ASP A 129 -1.22 17.38 -24.08
N THR A 130 -1.91 16.73 -25.01
CA THR A 130 -1.62 15.37 -25.46
C THR A 130 -0.21 15.19 -26.05
N LYS A 131 0.47 16.27 -26.46
CA LYS A 131 1.84 16.19 -27.04
C LYS A 131 2.93 16.17 -25.97
N VAL A 132 2.63 16.71 -24.80
CA VAL A 132 3.58 16.79 -23.69
C VAL A 132 3.25 15.70 -22.67
N ASN A 133 1.96 15.50 -22.40
CA ASN A 133 1.41 14.39 -21.63
C ASN A 133 1.22 13.15 -22.52
N ASP A 134 2.31 12.57 -22.98
CA ASP A 134 2.30 11.38 -23.86
C ASP A 134 1.58 10.17 -23.22
N LEU A 135 1.60 10.10 -21.89
CA LEU A 135 0.94 9.06 -21.10
C LEU A 135 -0.55 9.32 -20.86
N GLN A 136 -1.09 10.44 -21.32
CA GLN A 136 -2.48 10.87 -21.14
C GLN A 136 -2.96 10.77 -19.68
N GLU A 137 -2.08 11.08 -18.74
CA GLU A 137 -2.35 11.00 -17.31
C GLU A 137 -3.35 12.08 -16.89
N THR A 138 -4.20 11.75 -15.93
CA THR A 138 -5.17 12.71 -15.40
C THR A 138 -4.49 13.80 -14.57
N ALA A 139 -5.09 15.00 -14.47
CA ALA A 139 -4.58 16.10 -13.66
C ALA A 139 -4.33 15.70 -12.18
N ASN A 140 -5.12 14.76 -11.65
CA ASN A 140 -4.93 14.23 -10.29
C ASN A 140 -3.62 13.43 -10.15
N VAL A 141 -3.29 12.63 -11.16
CA VAL A 141 -2.05 11.83 -11.16
C VAL A 141 -0.85 12.75 -11.34
N LEU A 142 -0.93 13.71 -12.27
CA LEU A 142 0.12 14.70 -12.49
C LEU A 142 0.41 15.53 -11.24
N ARG A 143 -0.62 15.97 -10.51
CA ARG A 143 -0.44 16.68 -9.23
C ARG A 143 0.28 15.83 -8.19
N LYS A 144 -0.14 14.57 -8.02
CA LYS A 144 0.50 13.65 -7.06
C LYS A 144 1.94 13.37 -7.44
N LEU A 145 2.22 13.23 -8.73
CA LEU A 145 3.56 12.98 -9.25
C LEU A 145 4.46 14.22 -9.10
N GLY A 146 3.95 15.40 -9.46
CA GLY A 146 4.61 16.69 -9.27
C GLY A 146 4.93 16.95 -7.80
N ALA A 147 3.96 16.76 -6.89
CA ALA A 147 4.19 16.92 -5.45
C ALA A 147 5.27 15.96 -4.92
N ARG A 148 5.30 14.70 -5.38
CA ARG A 148 6.38 13.76 -5.02
C ARG A 148 7.73 14.16 -5.59
N PHE A 149 7.75 14.67 -6.82
CA PHE A 149 8.95 15.14 -7.47
C PHE A 149 9.52 16.37 -6.75
N LEU A 150 8.67 17.30 -6.30
CA LEU A 150 9.07 18.49 -5.54
C LEU A 150 9.64 18.18 -4.15
N LEU A 151 9.34 17.00 -3.59
CA LEU A 151 9.84 16.53 -2.30
C LEU A 151 11.11 15.67 -2.40
N LEU A 152 11.63 15.48 -3.62
CA LEU A 152 12.78 14.62 -3.87
C LEU A 152 14.07 15.30 -3.36
N SER A 153 15.00 14.52 -2.80
CA SER A 153 16.30 15.08 -2.39
C SER A 153 17.25 15.21 -3.59
N PRO A 154 18.25 16.11 -3.56
CA PRO A 154 19.20 16.27 -4.66
C PRO A 154 19.93 14.97 -5.05
N GLU A 155 20.14 14.04 -4.12
CA GLU A 155 20.75 12.72 -4.38
C GLU A 155 19.86 11.76 -5.19
N GLN A 156 18.55 11.96 -5.10
CA GLN A 156 17.52 11.14 -5.72
C GLN A 156 17.11 11.68 -7.10
N GLU A 157 17.44 12.95 -7.38
CA GLU A 157 17.27 13.59 -8.69
C GLU A 157 18.26 12.98 -9.68
N ARG A 158 17.74 12.36 -10.74
CA ARG A 158 18.56 11.75 -11.82
C ARG A 158 18.36 12.46 -13.16
N VAL A 159 17.72 13.61 -13.16
CA VAL A 159 17.32 14.37 -14.34
C VAL A 159 17.64 15.83 -14.14
N GLU A 160 18.08 16.50 -15.19
CA GLU A 160 18.33 17.95 -15.18
C GLU A 160 17.03 18.72 -14.94
N ILE A 161 17.04 19.62 -13.95
CA ILE A 161 15.87 20.42 -13.60
C ILE A 161 15.92 21.76 -14.36
N PRO A 162 14.90 22.08 -15.18
CA PRO A 162 14.75 23.38 -15.81
C PRO A 162 14.66 24.53 -14.80
N ASP A 163 15.23 25.69 -15.13
CA ASP A 163 15.25 26.88 -14.26
C ASP A 163 13.85 27.34 -13.82
N LYS A 164 12.87 27.15 -14.71
CA LYS A 164 11.46 27.44 -14.44
C LYS A 164 10.87 26.61 -13.29
N ILE A 165 11.48 25.50 -12.90
CA ILE A 165 11.00 24.63 -11.81
C ILE A 165 11.89 24.73 -10.57
N LYS A 166 13.15 25.16 -10.72
CA LYS A 166 14.10 25.27 -9.60
C LYS A 166 13.56 26.11 -8.43
N HIS A 167 12.84 27.19 -8.71
CA HIS A 167 12.25 28.03 -7.67
C HIS A 167 11.16 27.30 -6.85
N LEU A 168 10.44 26.36 -7.47
CA LEU A 168 9.40 25.56 -6.81
C LEU A 168 10.01 24.51 -5.88
N MET A 169 11.12 23.88 -6.31
CA MET A 169 11.88 22.93 -5.49
C MET A 169 12.42 23.58 -4.20
N ALA A 170 12.96 24.81 -4.31
CA ALA A 170 13.52 25.53 -3.17
C ALA A 170 12.46 25.80 -2.08
N SER A 171 11.20 26.08 -2.48
CA SER A 171 10.10 26.32 -1.55
C SER A 171 9.64 25.08 -0.77
N GLY A 172 9.79 23.88 -1.35
CA GLY A 172 9.44 22.61 -0.71
C GLY A 172 10.47 22.12 0.31
N SER A 173 11.73 22.55 0.17
CA SER A 173 12.82 22.18 1.08
C SER A 173 12.82 23.00 2.39
N ALA A 174 12.31 24.23 2.35
CA ALA A 174 12.30 25.16 3.50
C ALA A 174 11.28 24.82 4.60
N GLY A 175 10.51 23.72 4.45
CA GLY A 175 9.51 23.26 5.41
C GLY A 175 9.98 22.14 6.35
N LYS A 176 11.29 21.96 6.51
CA LYS A 176 11.89 21.03 7.49
C LYS A 176 12.63 21.78 8.58
#